data_AF-A0AAV8R762-F1
#
_entry.id   AF-A0AAV8R762-F1
#
_cell.length_a   1.000
_cell.length_b   1.000
_cell.length_c   1.000
_cell.angle_alpha   90.00
_cell.angle_beta   90.00
_cell.angle_gamma   90.00
#
_symmetry.space_group_name_H-M   'P 1'
#
loop_
_entity.id
_entity.type
_entity.pdbx_description
1 polymer ?
#
loop_
_entity_poly.entity_id
_entity_poly.type
_entity_poly.pdbx_seq_one_letter_code
_entity_poly.pdbx_strand_id
1 'polypeptide(L)'
;MASAITRSAMWAGLSAHLVHVTSKFLRSAADYLRFRAVCRSWRSALPLSRCHLPPQLPILLVLSAFEDWITFRLAADSAGHCCRTGISACISCLGSSTGWLILFHEDSKEVSLFNPYTAEAIPLPQSYPSP
;
A
#
# COMPACT_ATOMS: atom_id res chain seq x y z
N MET A 1 35.93 -16.39 21.71
CA MET A 1 35.43 -15.50 20.64
C MET A 1 33.93 -15.72 20.52
N ALA A 2 33.13 -14.91 21.18
CA ALA A 2 31.67 -15.01 21.13
C ALA A 2 31.19 -14.26 19.88
N SER A 3 30.57 -14.98 18.95
CA SER A 3 29.95 -14.40 17.76
C SER A 3 28.83 -13.46 18.20
N ALA A 4 29.00 -12.16 17.94
CA ALA A 4 27.94 -11.17 18.10
C ALA A 4 26.81 -11.52 17.14
N ILE A 5 25.76 -12.17 17.65
CA ILE A 5 24.49 -12.29 16.95
C ILE A 5 23.92 -10.87 16.95
N THR A 6 24.20 -10.13 15.87
CA THR A 6 23.46 -8.92 15.56
C THR A 6 21.98 -9.32 15.56
N ARG A 7 21.21 -8.80 16.53
CA ARG A 7 19.74 -8.88 16.62
C ARG A 7 19.07 -8.13 15.46
N SER A 8 19.58 -8.26 14.24
CA SER A 8 18.84 -7.92 13.03
C SER A 8 17.65 -8.86 13.01
N ALA A 9 16.46 -8.28 13.13
CA ALA A 9 15.23 -8.93 13.55
C ALA A 9 15.05 -10.33 12.94
N MET A 10 14.79 -11.32 13.79
CA MET A 10 14.58 -12.74 13.49
C MET A 10 13.72 -13.00 12.24
N TRP A 11 12.79 -12.09 11.95
CA TRP A 11 11.93 -12.13 10.76
C TRP A 11 12.66 -11.89 9.44
N ALA A 12 13.66 -11.01 9.39
CA ALA A 12 14.41 -10.72 8.16
C ALA A 12 15.20 -11.94 7.64
N GLY A 13 15.53 -12.88 8.53
CA GLY A 13 16.21 -14.14 8.21
C GLY A 13 15.28 -15.28 7.75
N LEU A 14 13.95 -15.09 7.75
CA LEU A 14 13.03 -16.10 7.23
C LEU A 14 13.17 -16.19 5.70
N SER A 15 13.19 -17.41 5.16
CA SER A 15 13.35 -17.62 3.72
C SER A 15 12.16 -17.04 2.93
N ALA A 16 12.46 -16.40 1.80
CA ALA A 16 11.43 -15.82 0.92
C ALA A 16 10.38 -16.86 0.48
N HIS A 17 10.81 -18.12 0.30
CA HIS A 17 9.92 -19.23 -0.02
C HIS A 17 8.88 -19.48 1.09
N LEU A 18 9.29 -19.52 2.36
CA LEU A 18 8.36 -19.71 3.48
C LEU A 18 7.40 -18.52 3.63
N VAL A 19 7.90 -17.29 3.46
CA VAL A 19 7.06 -16.09 3.43
C VAL A 19 5.99 -16.22 2.34
N HIS A 20 6.38 -16.61 1.13
CA HIS A 20 5.48 -16.78 0.00
C HIS A 20 4.45 -17.91 0.19
N VAL A 21 4.85 -19.05 0.75
CA VAL A 21 3.91 -20.16 1.02
C VAL A 21 2.91 -19.74 2.09
N THR A 22 3.36 -19.12 3.17
CA THR A 22 2.47 -18.66 4.26
C THR A 22 1.45 -17.65 3.76
N SER A 23 1.86 -16.74 2.85
CA SER A 23 0.96 -15.71 2.34
C SER A 23 -0.22 -16.27 1.55
N LYS A 24 -0.10 -17.48 0.96
CA LYS A 24 -1.20 -18.14 0.23
C LYS A 24 -2.37 -18.55 1.13
N PHE A 25 -2.12 -18.66 2.44
CA PHE A 25 -3.17 -18.98 3.42
C PHE A 25 -3.92 -17.73 3.91
N LEU A 26 -3.43 -16.53 3.59
CA LEU A 26 -4.06 -15.28 3.98
C LEU A 26 -5.22 -15.00 3.02
N ARG A 27 -6.45 -14.98 3.56
CA ARG A 27 -7.68 -14.70 2.80
C ARG A 27 -8.13 -13.23 2.92
N SER A 28 -7.63 -12.53 3.92
CA SER A 28 -7.89 -11.11 4.15
C SER A 28 -6.83 -10.27 3.45
N ALA A 29 -7.28 -9.26 2.71
CA ALA A 29 -6.41 -8.24 2.16
C ALA A 29 -5.61 -7.54 3.26
N ALA A 30 -6.27 -7.13 4.34
CA ALA A 30 -5.65 -6.42 5.45
C ALA A 30 -4.54 -7.27 6.10
N ASP A 31 -4.77 -8.57 6.28
CA ASP A 31 -3.77 -9.46 6.89
C ASP A 31 -2.59 -9.71 5.95
N TYR A 32 -2.83 -9.86 4.65
CA TYR A 32 -1.76 -9.94 3.65
C TYR A 32 -0.85 -8.70 3.69
N LEU A 33 -1.43 -7.54 3.93
CA LEU A 33 -0.69 -6.27 3.99
C LEU A 33 0.12 -6.14 5.27
N ARG A 34 -0.49 -6.47 6.42
CA ARG A 34 0.21 -6.55 7.70
C ARG A 34 1.38 -7.53 7.61
N PHE A 35 1.16 -8.67 6.97
CA PHE A 35 2.19 -9.68 6.72
C PHE A 35 3.32 -9.13 5.84
N ARG A 36 3.00 -8.42 4.76
CA ARG A 36 4.01 -7.72 3.93
C ARG A 36 4.74 -6.58 4.64
N ALA A 37 4.15 -6.00 5.68
CA ALA A 37 4.71 -4.85 6.39
C ALA A 37 5.74 -5.23 7.46
N VAL A 38 5.92 -6.52 7.79
CA VAL A 38 6.83 -7.00 8.86
C VAL A 38 8.26 -6.49 8.68
N CYS A 39 8.82 -6.63 7.48
CA CYS A 39 10.14 -6.08 7.15
C CYS A 39 10.35 -5.94 5.63
N ARG A 40 11.45 -5.29 5.23
CA ARG A 40 11.77 -5.07 3.80
C ARG A 40 11.92 -6.36 2.99
N SER A 41 12.52 -7.42 3.56
CA SER A 41 12.69 -8.70 2.85
C SER A 41 11.37 -9.43 2.62
N TRP A 42 10.42 -9.34 3.55
CA TRP A 42 9.08 -9.92 3.38
C TRP A 42 8.28 -9.14 2.34
N ARG A 43 8.38 -7.81 2.37
CA ARG A 43 7.74 -6.94 1.39
C ARG A 43 8.19 -7.25 -0.05
N SER A 44 9.48 -7.53 -0.24
CA SER A 44 10.06 -7.87 -1.56
C SER A 44 9.76 -9.30 -1.99
N ALA A 45 9.60 -10.25 -1.04
CA ALA A 45 9.28 -11.64 -1.33
C ALA A 45 7.83 -11.86 -1.83
N LEU A 46 6.96 -10.86 -1.65
CA LEU A 46 5.52 -10.99 -1.85
C LEU A 46 5.01 -10.03 -2.94
N PRO A 47 4.50 -10.57 -4.07
CA PRO A 47 4.04 -9.76 -5.19
C PRO A 47 2.77 -8.96 -4.86
N LEU A 48 2.59 -7.87 -5.61
CA LEU A 48 1.46 -6.95 -5.52
C LEU A 48 0.28 -7.38 -6.39
N SER A 49 0.59 -8.00 -7.53
CA SER A 49 -0.37 -8.68 -8.39
C SER A 49 -0.83 -9.97 -7.71
N ARG A 50 -2.00 -9.90 -7.10
CA ARG A 50 -2.56 -11.01 -6.33
C ARG A 50 -3.42 -11.87 -7.24
N CYS A 51 -2.90 -13.02 -7.67
CA CYS A 51 -3.71 -14.00 -8.41
C CYS A 51 -4.65 -14.82 -7.50
N HIS A 52 -4.40 -14.85 -6.19
CA HIS A 52 -5.08 -15.74 -5.23
C HIS A 52 -5.98 -15.02 -4.21
N LEU A 53 -5.94 -13.69 -4.16
CA LEU A 53 -6.86 -12.93 -3.31
C LEU A 53 -8.07 -12.53 -4.15
N PRO A 54 -9.29 -12.57 -3.57
CA PRO A 54 -10.48 -12.16 -4.28
C PRO A 54 -10.33 -10.71 -4.78
N PRO A 55 -11.02 -10.33 -5.88
CA PRO A 55 -11.07 -8.97 -6.38
C PRO A 55 -11.30 -8.02 -5.19
N GLN A 56 -10.38 -7.10 -4.98
CA GLN A 56 -10.41 -6.23 -3.81
C GLN A 56 -11.69 -5.38 -3.83
N LEU A 57 -12.36 -5.32 -2.69
CA LEU A 57 -13.43 -4.36 -2.44
C LEU A 57 -12.89 -2.93 -2.62
N PRO A 58 -13.74 -1.97 -3.04
CA PRO A 58 -13.32 -0.59 -3.28
C PRO A 58 -12.63 0.03 -2.06
N ILE A 59 -11.55 0.77 -2.29
CA ILE A 59 -10.92 1.57 -1.23
C ILE A 59 -11.86 2.73 -0.94
N LEU A 60 -12.29 2.85 0.31
CA LEU A 60 -13.07 3.98 0.77
C LEU A 60 -12.10 5.08 1.22
N LEU A 61 -12.06 6.16 0.46
CA LEU A 61 -11.27 7.32 0.79
C LEU A 61 -11.96 8.11 1.91
N VAL A 62 -11.26 8.41 2.99
CA VAL A 62 -11.78 9.26 4.07
C VAL A 62 -10.89 10.50 4.17
N LEU A 63 -11.33 11.58 3.52
CA LEU A 63 -10.65 12.87 3.62
C LEU A 63 -10.90 13.43 5.02
N SER A 64 -9.84 13.58 5.82
CA SER A 64 -9.90 14.32 7.08
C SER A 64 -9.77 15.80 6.74
N ALA A 65 -10.84 16.59 6.94
CA ALA A 65 -10.82 18.03 6.68
C ALA A 65 -9.96 18.83 7.67
N PHE A 66 -9.43 18.18 8.71
CA PHE A 66 -8.76 18.82 9.84
C PHE A 66 -7.24 18.58 9.88
N GLU A 67 -6.70 17.79 8.95
CA GLU A 67 -5.28 17.46 8.95
C GLU A 67 -4.68 17.56 7.55
N ASP A 68 -3.40 17.93 7.47
CA ASP A 68 -2.65 18.07 6.22
C ASP A 68 -2.35 16.73 5.51
N TRP A 69 -3.05 15.65 5.87
CA TRP A 69 -2.80 14.32 5.34
C TRP A 69 -4.07 13.53 5.03
N ILE A 70 -4.02 12.75 3.96
CA ILE A 70 -5.14 11.94 3.48
C ILE A 70 -5.15 10.58 4.19
N THR A 71 -6.32 10.22 4.76
CA THR A 71 -6.58 8.88 5.27
C THR A 71 -7.37 8.07 4.25
N PHE A 72 -7.12 6.76 4.18
CA PHE A 72 -8.04 5.87 3.49
C PHE A 72 -8.31 4.63 4.34
N ARG A 73 -9.47 4.05 4.09
CA ARG A 73 -9.98 2.86 4.77
C ARG A 73 -10.39 1.85 3.72
N LEU A 74 -10.05 0.57 3.89
CA LEU A 74 -10.72 -0.45 3.10
C LEU A 74 -12.16 -0.56 3.57
N ALA A 75 -13.12 -0.50 2.64
CA ALA A 75 -14.51 -0.84 2.94
C ALA A 75 -14.66 -2.30 3.46
N ALA A 76 -13.69 -3.17 3.16
CA ALA A 76 -13.68 -4.58 3.54
C ALA A 76 -13.44 -4.85 5.03
N ASP A 77 -12.91 -3.88 5.78
CA ASP A 77 -12.48 -4.11 7.15
C ASP A 77 -13.55 -3.60 8.13
N SER A 78 -14.41 -4.50 8.59
CA SER A 78 -15.41 -4.21 9.62
C SER A 78 -14.78 -3.75 10.94
N ALA A 79 -13.47 -3.90 11.13
CA ALA A 79 -12.74 -3.44 12.31
C ALA A 79 -12.17 -2.01 12.18
N GLY A 80 -12.48 -1.27 11.11
CA GLY A 80 -12.22 0.18 11.05
C GLY A 80 -10.74 0.57 10.98
N HIS A 81 -9.87 -0.35 10.55
CA HIS A 81 -8.44 -0.07 10.43
C HIS A 81 -8.19 0.97 9.33
N CYS A 82 -7.86 2.19 9.74
CA CYS A 82 -7.41 3.25 8.86
C CYS A 82 -5.93 3.05 8.54
N CYS A 83 -5.58 3.07 7.26
CA CYS A 83 -4.20 3.23 6.85
C CYS A 83 -3.95 4.74 6.66
N ARG A 84 -3.08 5.30 7.49
CA ARG A 84 -2.62 6.67 7.31
C ARG A 84 -1.54 6.68 6.24
N THR A 85 -1.67 7.51 5.23
CA THR A 85 -0.53 7.87 4.39
C THR A 85 -0.12 9.28 4.66
N GLY A 86 1.19 9.54 4.62
CA GLY A 86 1.72 10.90 4.59
C GLY A 86 1.51 11.59 3.24
N ILE A 87 0.38 11.33 2.56
CA ILE A 87 0.02 12.04 1.33
C ILE A 87 -0.53 13.40 1.76
N SER A 88 0.13 14.46 1.31
CA SER A 88 -0.16 15.87 1.61
C SER A 88 -1.59 16.27 1.24
N ALA A 89 -2.14 17.27 1.94
CA ALA A 89 -3.44 17.88 1.65
C ALA A 89 -3.53 18.56 0.27
N CYS A 90 -2.41 18.79 -0.43
CA CYS A 90 -2.40 19.35 -1.79
C CYS A 90 -2.74 18.32 -2.90
N ILE A 91 -3.33 17.18 -2.52
CA ILE A 91 -3.57 16.05 -3.42
C ILE A 91 -5.06 15.69 -3.41
N SER A 92 -5.70 15.83 -4.56
CA SER A 92 -7.10 15.50 -4.79
C SER A 92 -7.23 14.05 -5.27
N CYS A 93 -7.99 13.20 -4.58
CA CYS A 93 -8.25 11.84 -5.06
C CYS A 93 -9.44 11.84 -6.03
N LEU A 94 -9.17 11.49 -7.29
CA LEU A 94 -10.17 11.45 -8.37
C LEU A 94 -10.97 10.13 -8.38
N GLY A 95 -10.42 9.05 -7.83
CA GLY A 95 -11.10 7.76 -7.79
C GLY A 95 -10.24 6.61 -7.29
N SER A 96 -10.83 5.42 -7.20
CA SER A 96 -10.13 4.19 -6.84
C SER A 96 -10.55 3.02 -7.73
N SER A 97 -9.58 2.20 -8.14
CA SER A 97 -9.82 0.98 -8.89
C SER A 97 -8.79 -0.09 -8.55
N THR A 98 -9.22 -1.33 -8.30
CA THR A 98 -8.35 -2.51 -8.12
C THR A 98 -7.22 -2.36 -7.08
N GLY A 99 -7.41 -1.51 -6.07
CA GLY A 99 -6.39 -1.24 -5.05
C GLY A 99 -5.46 -0.06 -5.35
N TRP A 100 -5.69 0.64 -6.45
CA TRP A 100 -5.01 1.90 -6.80
C TRP A 100 -5.91 3.10 -6.48
N LEU A 101 -5.29 4.20 -6.12
CA LEU A 101 -5.88 5.53 -6.00
C LEU A 101 -5.41 6.38 -7.17
N ILE A 102 -6.33 7.10 -7.80
CA ILE A 102 -6.02 8.10 -8.82
C ILE A 102 -5.87 9.42 -8.08
N LEU A 103 -4.66 9.94 -7.99
CA LEU A 103 -4.31 11.15 -7.27
C LEU A 103 -3.97 12.26 -8.26
N PHE A 104 -4.55 13.43 -8.06
CA PHE A 104 -4.22 14.67 -8.77
C PHE A 104 -3.44 15.58 -7.84
N HIS A 105 -2.27 16.01 -8.26
CA HIS A 105 -1.40 16.91 -7.52
C HIS A 105 -1.71 18.34 -7.96
N GLU A 106 -2.30 19.14 -7.08
CA GLU A 106 -2.74 20.50 -7.44
C GLU A 106 -1.55 21.41 -7.82
N ASP A 107 -0.41 21.23 -7.14
CA ASP A 107 0.81 22.02 -7.37
C ASP A 107 1.44 21.77 -8.75
N SER A 108 1.58 20.50 -9.15
CA SER A 108 2.21 20.12 -10.43
C SER A 108 1.21 19.93 -11.57
N LYS A 109 -0.11 19.91 -11.28
CA LYS A 109 -1.18 19.54 -12.20
C LYS A 109 -1.00 18.14 -12.82
N GLU A 110 -0.32 17.25 -12.11
CA GLU A 110 -0.06 15.89 -12.57
C GLU A 110 -1.04 14.89 -11.97
N VAL A 111 -1.31 13.83 -12.73
CA VAL A 111 -2.08 12.68 -12.25
C VAL A 111 -1.12 11.53 -11.98
N SER A 112 -1.33 10.83 -10.87
CA SER A 112 -0.57 9.62 -10.52
C SER A 112 -1.49 8.52 -10.02
N LEU A 113 -1.09 7.28 -10.26
CA LEU A 113 -1.68 6.12 -9.60
C LEU A 113 -0.85 5.83 -8.36
N PHE A 114 -1.49 5.82 -7.21
CA PHE A 114 -0.85 5.49 -5.94
C PHE A 114 -1.45 4.22 -5.36
N ASN A 115 -0.59 3.28 -5.00
CA ASN A 115 -1.02 2.08 -4.30
C ASN A 115 -0.70 2.21 -2.80
N PRO A 116 -1.73 2.43 -1.97
CA PRO A 116 -1.56 2.65 -0.53
C PRO A 116 -0.89 1.51 0.23
N TYR A 117 -0.93 0.31 -0.33
CA TYR A 117 -0.41 -0.89 0.28
C TYR A 117 1.06 -1.13 0.05
N THR A 118 1.58 -0.48 -0.98
CA THR A 118 2.90 -0.76 -1.52
C THR A 118 3.76 0.49 -1.46
N ALA A 119 3.11 1.64 -1.22
CA ALA A 119 3.68 2.96 -1.36
C ALA A 119 4.27 3.19 -2.77
N GLU A 120 3.80 2.42 -3.75
CA GLU A 120 4.17 2.60 -5.14
C GLU A 120 3.35 3.74 -5.72
N ALA A 121 4.05 4.64 -6.39
CA ALA A 121 3.45 5.73 -7.14
C ALA A 121 3.88 5.59 -8.60
N ILE A 122 2.92 5.57 -9.50
CA ILE A 122 3.13 5.53 -10.95
C ILE A 122 2.62 6.87 -11.51
N PRO A 123 3.49 7.76 -11.99
CA PRO A 123 3.05 8.98 -12.66
C PRO A 123 2.33 8.60 -13.97
N LEU A 124 1.16 9.20 -14.21
CA LEU A 124 0.46 9.04 -15.49
C LEU A 124 0.98 10.05 -16.50
N PRO A 125 1.03 9.70 -17.80
CA PRO A 125 1.41 10.63 -18.84
C PRO A 125 0.43 11.82 -18.86
N GLN A 126 0.97 13.02 -19.03
CA GLN A 126 0.17 14.23 -19.15
C GLN A 126 -0.71 14.11 -20.41
N SER A 127 -2.02 14.16 -20.24
CA SER A 127 -2.95 14.22 -21.37
C SER A 127 -2.93 15.65 -21.91
N TYR A 128 -2.17 15.85 -22.99
CA TYR A 128 -1.93 17.08 -23.77
C TYR A 128 -0.72 17.95 -23.36
N PRO A 129 0.09 18.41 -24.34
CA PRO A 129 1.00 19.51 -24.13
C PRO A 129 0.19 20.81 -23.92
N SER A 130 0.66 21.64 -22.99
CA SER A 130 0.14 22.98 -22.75
C SER A 130 0.08 23.80 -24.05
N PRO A 131 -0.97 24.61 -24.27
CA PRO A 131 -1.02 25.57 -25.37
C PRO A 131 0.04 26.67 -25.24
#